data_AF-A0A945VSM8-F1
#
_entry.id   AF-A0A945VSM8-F1
#
_cell.length_a   1.000
_cell.length_b   1.000
_cell.length_c   1.000
_cell.angle_alpha   90.00
_cell.angle_beta   90.00
_cell.angle_gamma   90.00
#
_symmetry.space_group_name_H-M   'P 1'
#
loop_
_entity.id
_entity.type
_entity.pdbx_description
1 polymer ?
#
loop_
_entity_poly.entity_id
_entity_poly.type
_entity_poly.pdbx_seq_one_letter_code
_entity_poly.pdbx_strand_id
1 'polypeptide(L)'
;MSKLKNAFNIYCDESRVENKDSSKMVIGGIIIPRVKKDELVKQIKAILNKHNFCKELKWVKTSRTYEDLYKDIIDLYVSCEYLQFRGIVVDKTIINYEEYHNNDIELAFFKFYYLMLREKLCSNSRYYVYLDHKPTSDRSRAQSLLAFLRSHIYWNRTDCKIEHLQAYDSGQNVLLQIADYFTSLIGHAVNRTGESTFKNSIIQYFKRRTGLKSFDVSSGLSEQKLNLFIWQGR
;
A
#
# COMPACT_ATOMS: atom_id res chain seq x y z
N MET A 1 -3.06 24.97 -22.62
CA MET A 1 -2.65 23.58 -22.28
C MET A 1 -1.99 23.60 -20.90
N SER A 2 -2.68 23.16 -19.85
CA SER A 2 -2.09 23.13 -18.51
C SER A 2 -0.95 22.09 -18.50
N LYS A 3 0.28 22.56 -18.26
CA LYS A 3 1.45 21.71 -18.08
C LYS A 3 1.32 21.06 -16.70
N LEU A 4 0.55 19.97 -16.60
CA LEU A 4 0.61 19.06 -15.46
C LEU A 4 2.08 18.77 -15.13
N LYS A 5 2.57 19.27 -13.99
CA LYS A 5 4.01 19.30 -13.67
C LYS A 5 4.50 18.02 -13.02
N ASN A 6 3.64 17.33 -12.26
CA ASN A 6 4.05 16.22 -11.42
C ASN A 6 3.46 14.90 -11.92
N ALA A 7 4.29 13.88 -12.08
CA ALA A 7 3.86 12.53 -12.39
C ALA A 7 4.28 11.58 -11.28
N PHE A 8 3.36 10.75 -10.81
CA PHE A 8 3.58 9.79 -9.73
C PHE A 8 3.20 8.39 -10.16
N ASN A 9 3.97 7.41 -9.69
CA ASN A 9 3.58 6.01 -9.74
C ASN A 9 3.05 5.62 -8.35
N ILE A 10 1.97 4.85 -8.33
CA ILE A 10 1.41 4.25 -7.12
C ILE A 10 1.41 2.73 -7.33
N TYR A 11 2.10 1.99 -6.47
CA TYR A 11 2.11 0.53 -6.49
C TYR A 11 1.34 0.05 -5.27
N CYS A 12 0.32 -0.78 -5.49
CA CYS A 12 -0.64 -1.14 -4.47
C CYS A 12 -0.74 -2.66 -4.31
N ASP A 13 -0.98 -3.07 -3.08
CA ASP A 13 -1.25 -4.45 -2.70
C ASP A 13 -2.18 -4.49 -1.48
N GLU A 14 -2.66 -5.68 -1.13
CA GLU A 14 -3.53 -5.91 0.01
C GLU A 14 -3.00 -7.04 0.92
N SER A 15 -3.37 -6.97 2.20
CA SER A 15 -3.04 -8.00 3.17
C SER A 15 -4.28 -8.43 3.96
N ARG A 16 -4.44 -9.75 4.10
CA ARG A 16 -5.46 -10.41 4.96
C ARG A 16 -6.92 -10.19 4.57
N VAL A 17 -7.18 -9.80 3.32
CA VAL A 17 -8.55 -9.64 2.79
C VAL A 17 -9.31 -10.97 2.93
N GLU A 18 -8.76 -12.07 2.42
CA GLU A 18 -9.39 -13.40 2.44
C GLU A 18 -9.03 -14.26 3.66
N ASN A 19 -8.19 -13.75 4.57
CA ASN A 19 -7.75 -14.50 5.74
C ASN A 19 -8.84 -14.50 6.84
N LYS A 20 -9.44 -15.66 7.12
CA LYS A 20 -10.52 -15.81 8.10
C LYS A 20 -10.08 -15.61 9.56
N ASP A 21 -8.81 -15.88 9.86
CA ASP A 21 -8.22 -15.77 11.21
C ASP A 21 -7.71 -14.36 11.54
N SER A 22 -8.00 -13.38 10.68
CA SER A 22 -7.60 -11.97 10.85
C SER A 22 -8.84 -11.10 10.84
N SER A 23 -9.08 -10.34 11.90
CA SER A 23 -10.19 -9.39 11.95
C SER A 23 -9.93 -8.17 11.06
N LYS A 24 -8.69 -7.69 11.00
CA LYS A 24 -8.32 -6.50 10.22
C LYS A 24 -7.67 -6.86 8.89
N MET A 25 -8.13 -6.24 7.80
CA MET A 25 -7.45 -6.22 6.51
C MET A 25 -6.74 -4.89 6.28
N VAL A 26 -5.74 -4.89 5.40
CA VAL A 26 -5.02 -3.68 5.01
C VAL A 26 -4.98 -3.59 3.49
N ILE A 27 -5.28 -2.41 2.94
CA ILE A 27 -5.01 -2.08 1.54
C ILE A 27 -3.98 -0.96 1.57
N GLY A 28 -2.86 -1.16 0.89
CA GLY A 28 -1.71 -0.26 0.98
C GLY A 28 -1.10 0.05 -0.37
N GLY A 29 -0.29 1.08 -0.41
CA GLY A 29 0.52 1.38 -1.58
C GLY A 29 1.65 2.35 -1.30
N ILE A 30 2.73 2.16 -2.06
CA ILE A 30 3.82 3.13 -2.12
C ILE A 30 3.56 4.15 -3.23
N ILE A 31 3.89 5.40 -2.97
CA ILE A 31 3.75 6.51 -3.92
C ILE A 31 5.14 7.09 -4.15
N ILE A 32 5.53 7.21 -5.42
CA ILE A 32 6.84 7.73 -5.81
C ILE A 32 6.71 8.70 -6.98
N PRO A 33 7.49 9.79 -7.03
CA PRO A 33 7.65 10.57 -8.25
C PRO A 33 8.12 9.64 -9.37
N ARG A 34 7.46 9.70 -10.52
CA ARG A 34 7.74 8.81 -11.66
C ARG A 34 9.20 8.91 -12.13
N VAL A 35 9.78 10.11 -12.03
CA VAL A 35 11.20 10.37 -12.35
C VAL A 35 12.19 9.71 -11.39
N LYS A 36 11.76 9.33 -10.18
CA LYS A 36 12.59 8.66 -9.16
C LYS A 36 12.48 7.14 -9.18
N LYS A 37 11.64 6.58 -10.07
CA LYS A 37 11.39 5.14 -10.16
C LYS A 37 12.68 4.34 -10.37
N ASP A 38 13.47 4.67 -11.39
CA ASP A 38 14.63 3.85 -11.77
C ASP A 38 15.76 3.95 -10.74
N GLU A 39 15.92 5.12 -10.12
CA GLU A 39 16.82 5.34 -8.98
C GLU A 39 16.45 4.45 -7.79
N LEU A 40 15.18 4.45 -7.39
CA LEU A 40 14.71 3.61 -6.29
C LEU A 40 14.87 2.12 -6.60
N VAL A 41 14.54 1.68 -7.82
CA VAL A 41 14.73 0.28 -8.25
C VAL A 41 16.20 -0.13 -8.15
N LYS A 42 17.13 0.74 -8.55
CA LYS A 42 18.57 0.48 -8.44
C LYS A 42 19.00 0.32 -6.98
N GLN A 43 18.52 1.18 -6.08
CA GLN A 43 18.82 1.11 -4.65
C GLN A 43 18.26 -0.18 -4.01
N ILE A 44 17.02 -0.56 -4.34
CA ILE A 44 16.43 -1.81 -3.85
C ILE A 44 17.24 -3.01 -4.34
N LYS A 45 17.58 -3.08 -5.64
CA LYS A 45 18.38 -4.17 -6.20
C LYS A 45 19.77 -4.27 -5.56
N ALA A 46 20.39 -3.15 -5.21
CA ALA A 46 21.66 -3.15 -4.48
C ALA A 46 21.53 -3.82 -3.10
N ILE A 47 20.43 -3.57 -2.37
CA ILE A 47 20.14 -4.24 -1.10
C ILE A 47 19.91 -5.74 -1.31
N LEU A 48 19.09 -6.13 -2.30
CA LEU A 48 18.86 -7.54 -2.60
C LEU A 48 20.16 -8.28 -2.91
N ASN A 49 21.05 -7.66 -3.71
CA ASN A 49 22.36 -8.22 -4.05
C ASN A 49 23.29 -8.30 -2.83
N LYS A 50 23.32 -7.28 -1.97
CA LYS A 50 24.11 -7.27 -0.72
C LYS A 50 23.81 -8.49 0.15
N HIS A 51 22.56 -8.95 0.15
CA HIS A 51 22.09 -10.08 0.95
C HIS A 51 21.98 -11.40 0.18
N ASN A 52 22.49 -11.47 -1.06
CA ASN A 52 22.37 -12.63 -1.94
C ASN A 52 20.92 -13.14 -2.08
N PHE A 53 19.96 -12.21 -2.17
CA PHE A 53 18.53 -12.53 -2.19
C PHE A 53 18.00 -12.55 -3.62
N CYS A 54 17.82 -13.76 -4.17
CA CYS A 54 17.30 -13.97 -5.53
C CYS A 54 15.81 -14.36 -5.58
N LYS A 55 15.12 -14.31 -4.45
CA LYS A 55 13.70 -14.69 -4.35
C LYS A 55 12.83 -13.44 -4.48
N GLU A 56 11.54 -13.66 -4.70
CA GLU A 56 10.53 -12.61 -4.56
C GLU A 56 10.42 -12.17 -3.10
N LEU A 57 10.48 -10.87 -2.86
CA LEU A 57 10.39 -10.28 -1.52
C LEU A 57 8.93 -10.32 -1.07
N LYS A 58 8.61 -11.16 -0.08
CA LYS A 58 7.27 -11.29 0.52
C LYS A 58 7.36 -11.43 2.03
N TRP A 59 6.45 -10.78 2.76
CA TRP A 59 6.39 -10.86 4.23
C TRP A 59 6.22 -12.30 4.75
N VAL A 60 5.50 -13.16 4.01
CA VAL A 60 5.34 -14.57 4.37
C VAL A 60 6.65 -15.37 4.24
N LYS A 61 7.55 -14.94 3.35
CA LYS A 61 8.86 -15.56 3.09
C LYS A 61 9.97 -15.00 3.99
N THR A 62 9.66 -14.06 4.90
CA THR A 62 10.65 -13.58 5.88
C THR A 62 11.11 -14.74 6.74
N SER A 63 12.41 -14.82 7.01
CA SER A 63 13.03 -15.74 7.96
C SER A 63 14.10 -14.98 8.74
N ARG A 64 14.59 -15.56 9.85
CA ARG A 64 15.70 -14.96 10.63
C ARG A 64 16.93 -14.69 9.77
N THR A 65 17.20 -15.54 8.78
CA THR A 65 18.33 -15.40 7.84
C THR A 65 18.31 -14.08 7.06
N TYR A 66 17.12 -13.53 6.79
CA TYR A 66 16.97 -12.32 5.98
C TYR A 66 16.49 -11.12 6.79
N GLU A 67 16.56 -11.17 8.12
CA GLU A 67 16.10 -10.07 8.98
C GLU A 67 16.77 -8.74 8.62
N ASP A 68 18.09 -8.75 8.38
CA ASP A 68 18.85 -7.55 8.06
C ASP A 68 18.54 -7.02 6.64
N LEU A 69 18.16 -7.87 5.70
CA LEU A 69 17.63 -7.44 4.40
C LEU A 69 16.35 -6.61 4.58
N TYR A 70 15.41 -7.08 5.40
CA TYR A 70 14.17 -6.35 5.64
C TYR A 70 14.40 -5.05 6.41
N LYS A 71 15.36 -5.02 7.35
CA LYS A 71 15.77 -3.78 8.02
C LYS A 71 16.41 -2.79 7.04
N ASP A 72 17.28 -3.24 6.14
CA ASP A 72 17.87 -2.38 5.10
C ASP A 72 16.78 -1.79 4.17
N ILE A 73 15.73 -2.53 3.86
CA ILE A 73 14.57 -2.00 3.11
C ILE A 73 13.80 -0.93 3.90
N ILE A 74 13.65 -1.11 5.21
CA ILE A 74 13.06 -0.08 6.09
C ILE A 74 13.94 1.17 6.12
N ASP A 75 15.26 1.00 6.20
CA ASP A 75 16.21 2.11 6.22
C ASP A 75 16.25 2.87 4.90
N LEU A 76 16.20 2.15 3.78
CA LEU A 76 16.00 2.74 2.47
C LEU A 76 14.70 3.54 2.43
N TYR A 77 13.60 2.94 2.88
CA TYR A 77 12.32 3.63 2.94
C TYR A 77 12.43 4.91 3.75
N VAL A 78 12.97 4.89 4.96
CA VAL A 78 13.06 6.09 5.81
C VAL A 78 13.96 7.17 5.21
N SER A 79 15.09 6.78 4.61
CA SER A 79 16.04 7.72 4.01
C SER A 79 15.58 8.35 2.68
N CYS A 80 14.74 7.66 1.90
CA CYS A 80 14.19 8.19 0.66
C CYS A 80 13.01 9.15 0.92
N GLU A 81 13.25 10.45 1.11
CA GLU A 81 12.18 11.44 1.39
C GLU A 81 11.01 11.43 0.40
N TYR A 82 11.28 11.11 -0.87
CA TYR A 82 10.26 11.05 -1.93
C TYR A 82 9.41 9.77 -1.93
N LEU A 83 9.83 8.71 -1.21
CA LEU A 83 9.11 7.45 -1.14
C LEU A 83 8.09 7.50 0.00
N GLN A 84 6.82 7.54 -0.37
CA GLN A 84 5.71 7.62 0.57
C GLN A 84 5.00 6.28 0.66
N PHE A 85 4.36 6.02 1.80
CA PHE A 85 3.42 4.92 1.97
C PHE A 85 2.07 5.45 2.45
N ARG A 86 0.98 4.95 1.87
CA ARG A 86 -0.36 5.07 2.42
C ARG A 86 -1.01 3.71 2.58
N GLY A 87 -1.67 3.49 3.71
CA GLY A 87 -2.51 2.32 3.93
C GLY A 87 -3.83 2.69 4.59
N ILE A 88 -4.88 1.92 4.26
CA ILE A 88 -6.12 1.87 5.03
C ILE A 88 -6.17 0.54 5.79
N VAL A 89 -6.49 0.59 7.07
CA VAL A 89 -6.76 -0.58 7.92
C VAL A 89 -8.26 -0.64 8.16
N VAL A 90 -8.86 -1.79 7.87
CA VAL A 90 -10.31 -1.99 7.97
C VAL A 90 -10.56 -3.21 8.85
N ASP A 91 -11.30 -3.03 9.94
CA ASP A 91 -11.82 -4.14 10.73
C ASP A 91 -13.02 -4.76 9.99
N LYS A 92 -12.87 -6.02 9.56
CA LYS A 92 -13.87 -6.74 8.78
C LYS A 92 -15.11 -7.10 9.61
N THR A 93 -14.99 -7.10 10.94
CA THR A 93 -16.07 -7.51 11.86
C THR A 93 -17.12 -6.42 12.05
N ILE A 94 -16.79 -5.17 11.69
CA ILE A 94 -17.68 -4.01 11.87
C ILE A 94 -18.21 -3.47 10.52
N ILE A 95 -17.97 -4.18 9.41
CA ILE A 95 -18.49 -3.78 8.09
C ILE A 95 -19.96 -4.19 7.99
N ASN A 96 -20.86 -3.23 7.79
CA ASN A 96 -22.26 -3.52 7.47
C ASN A 96 -22.41 -3.80 5.96
N TYR A 97 -22.28 -5.09 5.58
CA TYR A 97 -22.35 -5.53 4.18
C TYR A 97 -23.74 -5.39 3.57
N GLU A 98 -24.80 -5.57 4.35
CA GLU A 98 -26.17 -5.53 3.86
C GLU A 98 -26.56 -4.10 3.46
N GLU A 99 -26.40 -3.15 4.38
CA GLU A 99 -26.85 -1.77 4.21
C GLU A 99 -26.05 -1.02 3.14
N TYR A 100 -24.72 -1.17 3.13
CA TYR A 100 -23.86 -0.34 2.31
C TYR A 100 -23.22 -1.07 1.12
N HIS A 101 -23.32 -2.39 1.06
CA HIS A 101 -22.56 -3.18 0.09
C HIS A 101 -23.40 -4.22 -0.64
N ASN A 102 -24.73 -4.24 -0.51
CA ASN A 102 -25.60 -5.21 -1.18
C ASN A 102 -25.18 -6.67 -0.92
N ASN A 103 -24.62 -6.95 0.26
CA ASN A 103 -23.99 -8.23 0.62
C ASN A 103 -22.82 -8.67 -0.29
N ASP A 104 -22.24 -7.75 -1.05
CA ASP A 104 -21.12 -7.98 -1.96
C ASP A 104 -19.79 -7.56 -1.31
N ILE A 105 -19.00 -8.58 -0.93
CA ILE A 105 -17.70 -8.42 -0.28
C ILE A 105 -16.68 -7.76 -1.23
N GLU A 106 -16.73 -8.08 -2.53
CA GLU A 106 -15.80 -7.49 -3.51
C GLU A 106 -16.13 -6.01 -3.72
N LEU A 107 -17.42 -5.64 -3.78
CA LEU A 107 -17.83 -4.23 -3.80
C LEU A 107 -17.33 -3.47 -2.56
N ALA A 108 -17.44 -4.05 -1.36
CA ALA A 108 -16.89 -3.46 -0.14
C ALA A 108 -15.38 -3.24 -0.25
N PHE A 109 -14.63 -4.26 -0.69
CA PHE A 109 -13.19 -4.18 -0.90
C PHE A 109 -12.80 -3.02 -1.83
N PHE A 110 -13.44 -2.89 -2.99
CA PHE A 110 -13.11 -1.79 -3.93
C PHE A 110 -13.53 -0.41 -3.43
N LYS A 111 -14.58 -0.30 -2.58
CA LYS A 111 -14.90 0.97 -1.89
C LYS A 111 -13.79 1.36 -0.92
N PHE A 112 -13.22 0.42 -0.16
CA PHE A 112 -12.06 0.70 0.70
C PHE A 112 -10.81 1.04 -0.10
N TYR A 113 -10.59 0.37 -1.24
CA TYR A 113 -9.51 0.71 -2.17
C TYR A 113 -9.64 2.14 -2.70
N TYR A 114 -10.86 2.57 -3.04
CA TYR A 114 -11.16 3.94 -3.43
C TYR A 114 -10.84 4.94 -2.30
N LEU A 115 -11.23 4.66 -1.05
CA LEU A 115 -10.90 5.49 0.11
C LEU A 115 -9.38 5.58 0.37
N MET A 116 -8.67 4.47 0.13
CA MET A 116 -7.21 4.44 0.22
C MET A 116 -6.58 5.36 -0.82
N LEU A 117 -6.99 5.31 -2.09
CA LEU A 117 -6.34 6.06 -3.15
C LEU A 117 -6.74 7.54 -3.22
N ARG A 118 -8.03 7.87 -3.06
CA ARG A 118 -8.56 9.20 -3.41
C ARG A 118 -7.86 10.37 -2.70
N GLU A 119 -7.48 10.19 -1.44
CA GLU A 119 -6.86 11.23 -0.62
C GLU A 119 -5.43 11.59 -1.08
N LYS A 120 -4.79 10.73 -1.89
CA LYS A 120 -3.44 10.96 -2.42
C LYS A 120 -3.44 11.47 -3.86
N LEU A 121 -4.62 11.66 -4.45
CA LEU A 121 -4.79 12.29 -5.75
C LEU A 121 -4.88 13.81 -5.54
N CYS A 122 -3.84 14.53 -5.94
CA CYS A 122 -3.71 15.97 -5.76
C CYS A 122 -3.89 16.72 -7.09
N SER A 123 -4.27 17.99 -7.03
CA SER A 123 -4.30 18.87 -8.19
C SER A 123 -2.93 18.99 -8.86
N ASN A 124 -2.90 19.39 -10.14
CA ASN A 124 -1.68 19.57 -10.95
C ASN A 124 -0.81 18.31 -11.12
N SER A 125 -1.41 17.11 -11.05
CA SER A 125 -0.68 15.84 -10.96
C SER A 125 -1.24 14.75 -11.89
N ARG A 126 -0.37 13.84 -12.31
CA ARG A 126 -0.70 12.65 -13.12
C ARG A 126 -0.32 11.39 -12.37
N TYR A 127 -1.19 10.39 -12.40
CA TYR A 127 -1.00 9.15 -11.66
C TYR A 127 -0.98 7.93 -12.57
N TYR A 128 -0.04 7.03 -12.29
CA TYR A 128 0.07 5.71 -12.88
C TYR A 128 -0.06 4.69 -11.75
N VAL A 129 -1.20 4.03 -11.68
CA VAL A 129 -1.56 3.11 -10.61
C VAL A 129 -1.33 1.68 -11.08
N TYR A 130 -0.58 0.92 -10.28
CA TYR A 130 -0.20 -0.46 -10.54
C TYR A 130 -0.76 -1.29 -9.39
N LEU A 131 -1.74 -2.14 -9.68
CA LEU A 131 -2.32 -3.07 -8.71
C LEU A 131 -1.57 -4.41 -8.80
N ASP A 132 -1.43 -5.14 -7.70
CA ASP A 132 -1.01 -6.54 -7.79
C ASP A 132 -2.10 -7.39 -8.47
N HIS A 133 -1.68 -8.36 -9.27
CA HIS A 133 -2.61 -9.23 -9.98
C HIS A 133 -3.21 -10.25 -9.03
N LYS A 134 -4.50 -10.08 -8.75
CA LYS A 134 -5.31 -11.07 -8.08
C LYS A 134 -6.05 -11.94 -9.10
N PRO A 135 -5.71 -13.23 -9.27
CA PRO A 135 -6.31 -14.08 -10.30
C PRO A 135 -7.83 -14.24 -10.18
N THR A 136 -8.36 -14.11 -8.98
CA THR A 136 -9.78 -14.27 -8.66
C THR A 136 -10.59 -12.97 -8.74
N SER A 137 -9.95 -11.83 -9.03
CA SER A 137 -10.65 -10.54 -9.07
C SER A 137 -11.34 -10.31 -10.40
N ASP A 138 -12.58 -9.82 -10.34
CA ASP A 138 -13.31 -9.41 -11.52
C ASP A 138 -12.67 -8.18 -12.16
N ARG A 139 -12.24 -8.31 -13.42
CA ARG A 139 -11.64 -7.23 -14.21
C ARG A 139 -12.57 -6.00 -14.32
N SER A 140 -13.88 -6.19 -14.25
CA SER A 140 -14.87 -5.10 -14.26
C SER A 140 -14.72 -4.16 -13.05
N ARG A 141 -14.20 -4.66 -11.93
CA ARG A 141 -14.08 -3.90 -10.69
C ARG A 141 -12.90 -2.94 -10.69
N ALA A 142 -11.78 -3.33 -11.30
CA ALA A 142 -10.67 -2.40 -11.54
C ALA A 142 -11.11 -1.22 -12.44
N GLN A 143 -11.95 -1.49 -13.45
CA GLN A 143 -12.55 -0.44 -14.28
C GLN A 143 -13.51 0.44 -13.49
N SER A 144 -14.34 -0.16 -12.62
CA SER A 144 -15.23 0.56 -11.73
C SER A 144 -14.46 1.47 -10.78
N LEU A 145 -13.39 0.98 -10.15
CA LEU A 145 -12.47 1.77 -9.31
C LEU A 145 -11.93 2.98 -10.08
N LEU A 146 -11.45 2.78 -11.30
CA LEU A 146 -10.96 3.87 -12.15
C LEU A 146 -12.07 4.90 -12.43
N ALA A 147 -13.31 4.48 -12.70
CA ALA A 147 -14.43 5.37 -12.92
C ALA A 147 -14.75 6.23 -11.68
N PHE A 148 -14.80 5.63 -10.49
CA PHE A 148 -15.02 6.36 -9.23
C PHE A 148 -13.89 7.34 -8.91
N LEU A 149 -12.63 6.95 -9.12
CA LEU A 149 -11.48 7.84 -8.92
C LEU A 149 -11.49 9.01 -9.91
N ARG A 150 -11.85 8.78 -11.18
CA ARG A 150 -12.02 9.84 -12.18
C ARG A 150 -13.15 10.81 -11.82
N SER A 151 -14.27 10.29 -11.32
CA SER A 151 -15.37 11.12 -10.80
C SER A 151 -14.90 11.98 -9.63
N HIS A 152 -14.20 11.39 -8.65
CA HIS A 152 -13.61 12.15 -7.54
C HIS A 152 -12.68 13.26 -8.02
N ILE A 153 -11.78 12.95 -8.95
CA ILE A 153 -10.87 13.93 -9.57
C ILE A 153 -11.66 15.08 -10.20
N TYR A 154 -12.66 14.78 -11.03
CA TYR A 154 -13.46 15.77 -11.74
C TYR A 154 -14.10 16.79 -10.79
N TRP A 155 -14.66 16.31 -9.67
CA TRP A 155 -15.36 17.17 -8.71
C TRP A 155 -14.46 17.89 -7.71
N ASN A 156 -13.27 17.36 -7.41
CA ASN A 156 -12.48 17.80 -6.26
C ASN A 156 -11.06 18.30 -6.60
N ARG A 157 -10.61 18.15 -7.84
CA ARG A 157 -9.22 18.40 -8.24
C ARG A 157 -9.13 19.19 -9.54
N THR A 158 -8.24 20.16 -9.57
CA THR A 158 -7.92 20.94 -10.78
C THR A 158 -6.70 20.33 -11.45
N ASP A 159 -6.75 20.12 -12.76
CA ASP A 159 -5.63 19.55 -13.53
C ASP A 159 -5.07 18.28 -12.86
N CYS A 160 -5.92 17.27 -12.65
CA CYS A 160 -5.48 15.97 -12.12
C CYS A 160 -5.98 14.86 -13.04
N LYS A 161 -5.18 13.81 -13.23
CA LYS A 161 -5.61 12.65 -14.00
C LYS A 161 -4.92 11.36 -13.62
N ILE A 162 -5.65 10.26 -13.80
CA ILE A 162 -5.08 8.90 -13.81
C ILE A 162 -4.83 8.52 -15.26
N GLU A 163 -3.55 8.47 -15.64
CA GLU A 163 -3.09 8.09 -16.99
C GLU A 163 -3.16 6.57 -17.19
N HIS A 164 -3.03 5.82 -16.10
CA HIS A 164 -2.93 4.37 -16.15
C HIS A 164 -3.41 3.76 -14.83
N LEU A 165 -4.21 2.70 -14.91
CA LEU A 165 -4.60 1.86 -13.78
C LEU A 165 -4.78 0.43 -14.29
N GLN A 166 -3.85 -0.47 -13.96
CA GLN A 166 -3.90 -1.88 -14.37
C GLN A 166 -3.26 -2.79 -13.31
N ALA A 167 -3.62 -4.07 -13.36
CA ALA A 167 -3.03 -5.11 -12.54
C ALA A 167 -1.78 -5.72 -13.22
N TYR A 168 -0.77 -6.04 -12.43
CA TYR A 168 0.52 -6.58 -12.88
C TYR A 168 0.99 -7.72 -11.98
N ASP A 169 1.82 -8.61 -12.53
CA ASP A 169 2.46 -9.68 -11.76
C ASP A 169 3.57 -9.11 -10.85
N SER A 170 3.37 -9.20 -9.53
CA SER A 170 4.36 -8.82 -8.51
C SER A 170 5.68 -9.59 -8.61
N GLY A 171 5.70 -10.81 -9.15
CA GLY A 171 6.90 -11.61 -9.32
C GLY A 171 7.95 -10.93 -10.22
N GLN A 172 7.50 -10.07 -11.15
CA GLN A 172 8.37 -9.35 -12.09
C GLN A 172 8.56 -7.87 -11.73
N ASN A 173 7.93 -7.39 -10.64
CA ASN A 173 7.93 -5.98 -10.28
C ASN A 173 8.33 -5.77 -8.83
N VAL A 174 9.60 -5.39 -8.63
CA VAL A 174 10.15 -5.15 -7.29
C VAL A 174 9.40 -4.05 -6.52
N LEU A 175 8.78 -3.08 -7.18
CA LEU A 175 8.03 -2.02 -6.50
C LEU A 175 6.68 -2.51 -5.97
N LEU A 176 6.03 -3.46 -6.65
CA LEU A 176 4.89 -4.18 -6.08
C LEU A 176 5.31 -5.03 -4.88
N GLN A 177 6.48 -5.67 -4.93
CA GLN A 177 7.01 -6.43 -3.78
C GLN A 177 7.30 -5.53 -2.56
N ILE A 178 7.76 -4.29 -2.79
CA ILE A 178 7.90 -3.31 -1.70
C ILE A 178 6.53 -2.88 -1.16
N ALA A 179 5.53 -2.72 -2.02
CA ALA A 179 4.16 -2.43 -1.59
C ALA A 179 3.58 -3.59 -0.75
N ASP A 180 3.72 -4.85 -1.18
CA ASP A 180 3.36 -6.05 -0.40
C ASP A 180 4.04 -6.02 0.96
N TYR A 181 5.36 -5.84 0.97
CA TYR A 181 6.14 -5.90 2.20
C TYR A 181 5.62 -4.95 3.28
N PHE A 182 5.43 -3.66 2.96
CA PHE A 182 4.91 -2.70 3.93
C PHE A 182 3.45 -2.97 4.30
N THR A 183 2.62 -3.32 3.32
CA THR A 183 1.19 -3.63 3.55
C THR A 183 1.04 -4.85 4.46
N SER A 184 1.82 -5.90 4.22
CA SER A 184 1.82 -7.13 4.99
C SER A 184 2.50 -7.00 6.35
N LEU A 185 3.52 -6.15 6.49
CA LEU A 185 4.10 -5.76 7.79
C LEU A 185 3.04 -5.09 8.67
N ILE A 186 2.33 -4.09 8.14
CA ILE A 186 1.26 -3.41 8.87
C ILE A 186 0.13 -4.39 9.18
N GLY A 187 -0.29 -5.19 8.20
CA GLY A 187 -1.32 -6.21 8.39
C GLY A 187 -0.96 -7.20 9.50
N HIS A 188 0.33 -7.55 9.65
CA HIS A 188 0.79 -8.40 10.75
C HIS A 188 0.74 -7.66 12.07
N ALA A 189 1.24 -6.42 12.10
CA ALA A 189 1.26 -5.62 13.31
C ALA A 189 -0.14 -5.38 13.91
N VAL A 190 -1.16 -5.13 13.07
CA VAL A 190 -2.53 -4.84 13.56
C VAL A 190 -3.33 -6.07 13.98
N ASN A 191 -2.92 -7.28 13.59
CA ASN A 191 -3.64 -8.52 13.90
C ASN A 191 -2.91 -9.43 14.91
N ARG A 192 -1.58 -9.29 15.07
CA ARG A 192 -0.74 -10.20 15.86
C ARG A 192 0.03 -9.46 16.95
N THR A 193 -0.66 -8.56 17.63
CA THR A 193 -0.10 -7.79 18.76
C THR A 193 0.34 -8.73 19.87
N GLY A 194 1.62 -8.68 20.26
CA GLY A 194 2.13 -9.39 21.44
C GLY A 194 2.78 -10.77 21.19
N GLU A 195 2.79 -11.30 19.95
CA GLU A 195 3.47 -12.58 19.68
C GLU A 195 5.01 -12.45 19.78
N SER A 196 5.70 -13.29 20.54
CA SER A 196 7.18 -13.27 20.59
C SER A 196 7.79 -13.96 19.35
N THR A 197 7.78 -13.27 18.21
CA THR A 197 8.34 -13.77 16.94
C THR A 197 9.43 -12.86 16.42
N PHE A 198 10.32 -13.38 15.57
CA PHE A 198 11.32 -12.54 14.87
C PHE A 198 10.64 -11.50 13.96
N LYS A 199 9.41 -11.74 13.48
CA LYS A 199 8.63 -10.73 12.76
C LYS A 199 8.34 -9.49 13.62
N ASN A 200 8.17 -9.69 14.92
CA ASN A 200 8.02 -8.59 15.85
C ASN A 200 9.32 -7.79 16.06
N SER A 201 10.51 -8.37 15.88
CA SER A 201 11.75 -7.56 15.89
C SER A 201 11.77 -6.56 14.73
N ILE A 202 11.34 -6.98 13.53
CA ILE A 202 11.22 -6.13 12.33
C ILE A 202 10.16 -5.05 12.54
N ILE A 203 9.00 -5.39 13.12
CA ILE A 203 7.95 -4.40 13.41
C ILE A 203 8.43 -3.36 14.42
N GLN A 204 9.12 -3.78 15.48
CA GLN A 204 9.67 -2.83 16.45
C GLN A 204 10.76 -1.95 15.82
N TYR A 205 11.57 -2.52 14.92
CA TYR A 205 12.53 -1.74 14.13
C TYR A 205 11.81 -0.69 13.28
N PHE A 206 10.78 -1.08 12.52
CA PHE A 206 9.96 -0.19 11.71
C PHE A 206 9.38 0.96 12.54
N LYS A 207 8.77 0.66 13.70
CA LYS A 207 8.25 1.70 14.61
C LYS A 207 9.32 2.69 15.04
N ARG A 208 10.50 2.21 15.46
CA ARG A 208 11.61 3.08 15.87
C ARG A 208 12.11 3.96 14.73
N ARG A 209 12.26 3.41 13.53
CA ARG A 209 12.80 4.13 12.37
C ARG A 209 11.82 5.14 11.78
N THR A 210 10.52 4.88 11.88
CA THR A 210 9.46 5.78 11.37
C THR A 210 8.92 6.74 12.43
N GLY A 211 9.23 6.53 13.71
CA GLY A 211 8.61 7.25 14.82
C GLY A 211 7.14 6.86 15.08
N LEU A 212 6.64 5.80 14.42
CA LEU A 212 5.26 5.36 14.58
C LEU A 212 5.01 4.82 16.00
N LYS A 213 4.13 5.51 16.74
CA LYS A 213 3.78 5.14 18.13
C LYS A 213 2.83 3.94 18.18
N SER A 214 1.82 3.91 17.32
CA SER A 214 0.78 2.87 17.28
C SER A 214 0.34 2.59 15.84
N PHE A 215 -0.13 1.35 15.59
CA PHE A 215 -0.79 0.97 14.33
C PHE A 215 -2.32 1.10 14.39
N ASP A 216 -2.88 1.46 15.55
CA ASP A 216 -4.34 1.57 15.77
C ASP A 216 -4.85 3.02 15.76
N VAL A 217 -3.99 3.99 15.44
CA VAL A 217 -4.34 5.41 15.38
C VAL A 217 -4.11 5.93 13.97
N SER A 218 -5.09 6.65 13.44
CA SER A 218 -4.99 7.29 12.12
C SER A 218 -3.93 8.39 12.14
N SER A 219 -3.10 8.42 11.11
CA SER A 219 -2.27 9.58 10.78
C SER A 219 -3.14 10.77 10.38
N GLY A 220 -2.64 11.99 10.59
CA GLY A 220 -3.25 13.18 10.01
C GLY A 220 -3.23 13.13 8.48
N LEU A 221 -4.20 13.78 7.81
CA LEU A 221 -4.28 13.80 6.35
C LEU A 221 -3.05 14.44 5.68
N SER A 222 -2.40 15.38 6.37
CA SER A 222 -1.18 16.03 5.91
C SER A 222 0.06 15.13 5.95
N GLU A 223 0.03 14.02 6.70
CA GLU A 223 1.17 13.10 6.82
C GLU A 223 1.49 12.47 5.45
N GLN A 224 2.70 12.73 4.97
CA GLN A 224 3.13 12.31 3.64
C GLN A 224 3.98 11.05 3.68
N LYS A 225 4.86 10.90 4.68
CA LYS A 225 5.83 9.83 4.69
C LYS A 225 5.12 8.49 4.92
N LEU A 226 4.47 8.36 6.07
CA LEU A 226 3.74 7.17 6.51
C LEU A 226 2.31 7.55 6.91
N ASN A 227 1.36 7.35 5.99
CA ASN A 227 -0.02 7.72 6.21
C ASN A 227 -0.90 6.47 6.43
N LEU A 228 -1.32 6.24 7.68
CA LEU A 228 -2.22 5.14 8.02
C LEU A 228 -3.61 5.68 8.32
N PHE A 229 -4.62 5.18 7.63
CA PHE A 229 -6.02 5.48 7.90
C PHE A 229 -6.68 4.26 8.55
N ILE A 230 -7.03 4.37 9.83
CA ILE A 230 -7.76 3.33 10.55
C ILE A 230 -9.25 3.63 10.35
N TRP A 231 -9.88 2.84 9.49
CA TRP A 231 -11.30 3.00 9.20
C TRP A 231 -12.13 2.60 10.43
N GLN A 232 -13.11 3.44 10.74
CA GLN A 232 -14.07 3.22 11.80
C GLN A 232 -15.44 3.01 11.14
N GLY A 233 -16.15 1.97 11.56
CA GLY A 233 -17.53 1.73 11.16
C GLY A 233 -18.37 2.96 11.45
N ARG A 234 -19.12 3.41 10.45
CA ARG A 234 -20.19 4.39 10.63
C ARG A 234 -21.51 3.67 10.42
#